data_AF-A0A8S4AA18-F1
#
_entry.id   AF-A0A8S4AA18-F1
#
_cell.length_a   1.000
_cell.length_b   1.000
_cell.length_c   1.000
_cell.angle_alpha   90.00
_cell.angle_beta   90.00
_cell.angle_gamma   90.00
#
_symmetry.space_group_name_H-M   'P 1'
#
loop_
_entity.id
_entity.type
_entity.pdbx_description
1 polymer ?
#
loop_
_entity_poly.entity_id
_entity_poly.type
_entity_poly.pdbx_seq_one_letter_code
_entity_poly.pdbx_strand_id
1 'polypeptide(L)'
;NEPEMMTLERYDSETSSWKTLLKRVVLFNVEDKFIYASLFKSENPKTQIDERLMMISTDGGDTWNEAQLPTLTGDRFFSVLDMSEGLIFMHVDNPGDTGHGTLYTSSSDGIVYSESLRNHLFPNYNTVHDFYKVESMKGVYLASQMADDKSIHTVITYNRGAEWKQVQRPDNVECSNNEKDGCYLQIHNAYSIHRGINARPPLSQKGAYGLVLVH
;
A
#
# COMPACT_ATOMS: atom_id res chain seq x y z
N ASN A 1 3.46 24.44 12.85
CA ASN A 1 4.08 24.48 11.52
C ASN A 1 3.00 24.68 10.50
N GLU A 2 3.19 25.63 9.58
CA GLU A 2 2.27 25.83 8.47
C GLU A 2 2.22 24.58 7.58
N PRO A 3 1.06 24.27 6.98
CA PRO A 3 0.92 23.17 6.04
C PRO A 3 1.73 23.45 4.77
N GLU A 4 2.59 22.50 4.41
CA GLU A 4 3.40 22.56 3.21
C GLU A 4 2.61 21.99 2.02
N MET A 5 2.50 22.77 0.96
CA MET A 5 1.75 22.40 -0.23
C MET A 5 2.29 23.09 -1.48
N MET A 6 2.13 22.45 -2.62
CA MET A 6 2.69 22.84 -3.91
C MET A 6 1.60 22.93 -4.98
N THR A 7 1.99 23.48 -6.13
CA THR A 7 1.21 23.40 -7.37
C THR A 7 1.81 22.31 -8.24
N LEU A 8 0.98 21.35 -8.66
CA LEU A 8 1.37 20.29 -9.59
C LEU A 8 1.16 20.79 -11.02
N GLU A 9 2.23 20.77 -11.82
CA GLU A 9 2.23 21.25 -13.20
C GLU A 9 2.79 20.19 -14.16
N ARG A 10 2.28 20.18 -15.38
CA ARG A 10 2.74 19.34 -16.48
C ARG A 10 3.24 20.22 -17.61
N TYR A 11 4.44 19.93 -18.11
CA TYR A 11 4.95 20.56 -19.32
C TYR A 11 4.36 19.90 -20.56
N ASP A 12 3.79 20.70 -21.45
CA ASP A 12 3.32 20.27 -22.76
C ASP A 12 4.38 20.63 -23.81
N SER A 13 4.99 19.61 -24.41
CA SER A 13 6.02 19.77 -25.43
C SER A 13 5.50 20.29 -26.77
N GLU A 14 4.22 20.05 -27.09
CA GLU A 14 3.64 20.49 -28.37
C GLU A 14 3.40 22.00 -28.35
N THR A 15 2.88 22.51 -27.24
CA THR A 15 2.63 23.95 -27.06
C THR A 15 3.80 24.69 -26.40
N SER A 16 4.84 23.96 -25.97
CA SER A 16 5.97 24.49 -25.20
C SER A 16 5.55 25.30 -23.97
N SER A 17 4.48 24.86 -23.30
CA SER A 17 3.85 25.59 -22.19
C SER A 17 3.66 24.72 -20.95
N TRP A 18 3.54 25.35 -19.78
CA TRP A 18 3.22 24.67 -18.53
C TRP A 18 1.71 24.73 -18.27
N LYS A 19 1.11 23.59 -17.94
CA LYS A 19 -0.29 23.47 -17.52
C LYS A 19 -0.34 23.12 -16.04
N THR A 20 -0.97 23.98 -15.23
CA THR A 20 -1.32 23.63 -13.85
C THR A 20 -2.38 22.52 -13.85
N LEU A 21 -2.08 21.39 -13.19
CA LEU A 21 -2.99 20.26 -13.04
C LEU A 21 -3.80 20.35 -11.74
N LEU A 22 -3.11 20.58 -10.62
CA LEU A 22 -3.71 20.68 -9.29
C LEU A 22 -2.99 21.72 -8.43
N LYS A 23 -3.71 22.31 -7.48
CA LYS A 23 -3.16 23.20 -6.45
C LYS A 23 -3.31 22.53 -5.08
N ARG A 24 -2.53 22.99 -4.10
CA ARG A 24 -2.55 22.50 -2.71
C ARG A 24 -2.12 21.04 -2.58
N VAL A 25 -1.27 20.59 -3.50
CA VAL A 25 -0.77 19.22 -3.55
C VAL A 25 0.32 19.05 -2.50
N VAL A 26 0.17 18.04 -1.65
CA VAL A 26 1.19 17.63 -0.67
C VAL A 26 2.20 16.71 -1.33
N LEU A 27 1.70 15.72 -2.08
CA LEU A 27 2.52 14.76 -2.81
C LEU A 27 1.71 14.17 -3.96
N PHE A 28 2.42 13.65 -4.96
CA PHE A 28 1.83 12.88 -6.05
C PHE A 28 2.77 11.74 -6.45
N ASN A 29 2.24 10.71 -7.10
CA ASN A 29 3.04 9.69 -7.76
C ASN A 29 2.34 9.21 -9.03
N VAL A 30 3.11 8.58 -9.91
CA VAL A 30 2.64 8.01 -11.17
C VAL A 30 3.14 6.59 -11.30
N GLU A 31 2.24 5.65 -11.55
CA GLU A 31 2.59 4.28 -11.91
C GLU A 31 1.49 3.67 -12.78
N ASP A 32 1.90 2.86 -13.75
CA ASP A 32 1.01 2.32 -14.79
C ASP A 32 0.24 3.47 -15.48
N LYS A 33 -1.09 3.44 -15.41
CA LYS A 33 -1.97 4.50 -15.93
C LYS A 33 -2.42 5.50 -14.88
N PHE A 34 -2.13 5.28 -13.61
CA PHE A 34 -2.66 6.08 -12.52
C PHE A 34 -1.70 7.21 -12.17
N ILE A 35 -2.26 8.40 -11.99
CA ILE A 35 -1.66 9.47 -11.21
C ILE A 35 -2.49 9.62 -9.95
N TYR A 36 -1.87 9.51 -8.78
CA TYR A 36 -2.51 9.89 -7.53
C TYR A 36 -1.88 11.17 -6.98
N ALA A 37 -2.70 12.03 -6.39
CA ALA A 37 -2.26 13.22 -5.68
C ALA A 37 -3.00 13.33 -4.35
N SER A 38 -2.26 13.59 -3.28
CA SER A 38 -2.84 13.99 -1.99
C SER A 38 -2.87 15.51 -1.92
N LEU A 39 -4.03 16.09 -1.60
CA LEU A 39 -4.17 17.54 -1.40
C LEU A 39 -5.00 17.88 -0.18
N PHE A 40 -4.77 19.05 0.41
CA PHE A 40 -5.64 19.56 1.47
C PHE A 40 -7.05 19.80 0.93
N LYS A 41 -8.08 19.39 1.68
CA LYS A 41 -9.48 19.64 1.32
C LYS A 41 -9.83 21.12 1.45
N SER A 42 -9.41 21.76 2.55
CA SER A 42 -9.57 23.20 2.78
C SER A 42 -8.67 24.02 1.85
N GLU A 43 -9.17 25.16 1.37
CA GLU A 43 -8.34 26.13 0.63
C GLU A 43 -7.32 26.83 1.53
N ASN A 44 -7.65 26.94 2.82
CA ASN A 44 -6.80 27.54 3.85
C ASN A 44 -6.57 26.51 4.95
N PRO A 45 -5.74 25.47 4.71
CA PRO A 45 -5.40 24.52 5.74
C PRO A 45 -4.67 25.24 6.88
N LYS A 46 -4.99 24.90 8.12
CA LYS A 46 -4.39 25.49 9.33
C LYS A 46 -3.22 24.67 9.83
N THR A 47 -3.29 23.36 9.66
CA THR A 47 -2.31 22.42 10.18
C THR A 47 -1.98 21.32 9.18
N GLN A 48 -0.86 20.62 9.40
CA GLN A 48 -0.45 19.47 8.59
C GLN A 48 -1.42 18.27 8.70
N ILE A 49 -2.28 18.23 9.73
CA ILE A 49 -3.26 17.16 9.98
C ILE A 49 -4.66 17.52 9.48
N ASP A 50 -4.83 18.68 8.84
CA ASP A 50 -6.09 19.04 8.20
C ASP A 50 -6.46 18.00 7.14
N GLU A 51 -7.76 17.76 6.97
CA GLU A 51 -8.31 16.73 6.08
C GLU A 51 -7.71 16.82 4.67
N ARG A 52 -7.28 15.66 4.16
CA ARG A 52 -6.70 15.53 2.81
C ARG A 52 -7.61 14.68 1.93
N LEU A 53 -7.71 15.09 0.67
CA LEU A 53 -8.34 14.33 -0.41
C LEU A 53 -7.28 13.52 -1.13
N MET A 54 -7.67 12.35 -1.61
CA MET A 54 -6.89 11.53 -2.51
C MET A 54 -7.53 11.63 -3.90
N MET A 55 -6.88 12.32 -4.82
CA MET A 55 -7.38 12.48 -6.18
C MET A 55 -6.64 11.56 -7.13
N ILE A 56 -7.40 10.92 -8.03
CA ILE A 56 -6.90 10.00 -9.03
C ILE A 56 -7.19 10.56 -10.43
N SER A 57 -6.20 10.44 -11.30
CA SER A 57 -6.32 10.66 -12.74
C SER A 57 -5.83 9.41 -13.49
N THR A 58 -6.48 9.11 -14.61
CA THR A 58 -6.09 8.02 -15.53
C THR A 58 -5.82 8.51 -16.96
N ASP A 59 -5.83 9.83 -17.17
CA ASP A 59 -5.71 10.50 -18.47
C ASP A 59 -4.55 11.50 -18.47
N GLY A 60 -3.50 11.23 -17.70
CA GLY A 60 -2.32 12.08 -17.63
C GLY A 60 -2.51 13.38 -16.86
N GLY A 61 -3.57 13.50 -16.06
CA GLY A 61 -3.87 14.66 -15.23
C GLY A 61 -4.86 15.65 -15.82
N ASP A 62 -5.55 15.29 -16.92
CA ASP A 62 -6.54 16.17 -17.57
C ASP A 62 -7.87 16.17 -16.81
N THR A 63 -8.28 15.02 -16.26
CA THR A 63 -9.41 14.90 -15.34
C THR A 63 -9.00 14.24 -14.03
N TRP A 64 -9.69 14.62 -12.95
CA TRP A 64 -9.40 14.15 -11.59
C TRP A 64 -10.70 13.80 -10.87
N ASN A 65 -10.69 12.68 -10.16
CA ASN A 65 -11.81 12.23 -9.34
C ASN A 65 -11.32 11.85 -7.94
N GLU A 66 -12.13 12.09 -6.93
CA GLU A 66 -11.81 11.74 -5.54
C GLU A 66 -11.96 10.22 -5.33
N ALA A 67 -10.97 9.60 -4.70
CA ALA A 67 -11.04 8.21 -4.26
C ALA A 67 -12.12 8.05 -3.18
N GLN A 68 -13.01 7.07 -3.36
CA GLN A 68 -14.07 6.76 -2.40
C GLN A 68 -13.52 5.92 -1.25
N LEU A 69 -12.86 6.59 -0.31
CA LEU A 69 -12.28 5.99 0.89
C LEU A 69 -12.93 6.57 2.16
N PRO A 70 -12.83 5.86 3.31
CA PRO A 70 -13.31 6.39 4.58
C PRO A 70 -12.60 7.70 4.94
N THR A 71 -13.32 8.69 5.43
CA THR A 71 -12.71 9.91 5.97
C THR A 71 -11.77 9.57 7.13
N LEU A 72 -10.54 10.07 7.08
CA LEU A 72 -9.59 9.95 8.17
C LEU A 72 -9.83 11.04 9.21
N THR A 73 -9.65 10.67 10.47
CA THR A 73 -9.70 11.57 11.62
C THR A 73 -8.48 11.31 12.50
N GLY A 74 -8.02 12.34 13.22
CA GLY A 74 -6.87 12.21 14.12
C GLY A 74 -5.54 12.05 13.38
N ASP A 75 -4.70 11.14 13.85
CA ASP A 75 -3.35 10.82 13.37
C ASP A 75 -3.32 9.71 12.31
N ARG A 76 -4.49 9.21 11.89
CA ARG A 76 -4.62 8.18 10.86
C ARG A 76 -4.09 8.65 9.51
N PHE A 77 -3.59 7.72 8.70
CA PHE A 77 -3.02 8.01 7.39
C PHE A 77 -3.48 7.05 6.27
N PHE A 78 -3.32 7.51 5.03
CA PHE A 78 -3.39 6.68 3.84
C PHE A 78 -1.98 6.39 3.34
N SER A 79 -1.77 5.21 2.76
CA SER A 79 -0.53 4.89 2.06
C SER A 79 -0.82 4.09 0.78
N VAL A 80 -0.42 4.63 -0.37
CA VAL A 80 -0.47 3.91 -1.65
C VAL A 80 0.70 2.94 -1.68
N LEU A 81 0.42 1.64 -1.81
CA LEU A 81 1.45 0.59 -1.74
C LEU A 81 1.89 0.08 -3.11
N ASP A 82 0.97 0.03 -4.08
CA ASP A 82 1.21 -0.37 -5.46
C ASP A 82 0.07 0.20 -6.32
N MET A 83 0.36 0.74 -7.51
CA MET A 83 -0.66 1.12 -8.49
C MET A 83 -0.49 0.40 -9.82
N SER A 84 0.18 -0.74 -9.77
CA SER A 84 0.47 -1.52 -10.96
C SER A 84 -0.66 -2.48 -11.28
N GLU A 85 -0.57 -3.12 -12.45
CA GLU A 85 -1.52 -4.15 -12.89
C GLU A 85 -2.99 -3.68 -12.99
N GLY A 86 -3.21 -2.38 -13.22
CA GLY A 86 -4.52 -1.81 -13.48
C GLY A 86 -5.42 -1.61 -12.26
N LEU A 87 -4.89 -1.67 -11.05
CA LEU A 87 -5.58 -1.24 -9.82
C LEU A 87 -4.62 -0.61 -8.81
N ILE A 88 -5.17 -0.01 -7.74
CA ILE A 88 -4.43 0.62 -6.66
C ILE A 88 -4.62 -0.20 -5.38
N PHE A 89 -3.51 -0.61 -4.76
CA PHE A 89 -3.47 -1.06 -3.37
C PHE A 89 -3.30 0.14 -2.44
N MET A 90 -4.29 0.37 -1.59
CA MET A 90 -4.30 1.45 -0.62
C MET A 90 -4.35 0.87 0.79
N HIS A 91 -3.41 1.27 1.63
CA HIS A 91 -3.51 1.09 3.06
C HIS A 91 -4.27 2.25 3.71
N VAL A 92 -5.21 1.91 4.59
CA VAL A 92 -5.94 2.85 5.43
C VAL A 92 -5.68 2.47 6.88
N ASP A 93 -5.05 3.35 7.64
CA ASP A 93 -4.74 3.12 9.04
C ASP A 93 -6.02 2.99 9.90
N ASN A 94 -5.99 2.11 10.89
CA ASN A 94 -7.13 1.93 11.81
C ASN A 94 -7.11 3.00 12.90
N PRO A 95 -8.26 3.37 13.47
CA PRO A 95 -8.30 4.34 14.56
C PRO A 95 -7.52 3.88 15.80
N GLY A 96 -6.64 4.75 16.31
CA GLY A 96 -5.84 4.53 17.51
C GLY A 96 -4.47 3.91 17.22
N ASP A 97 -3.64 3.79 18.26
CA ASP A 97 -2.26 3.31 18.11
C ASP A 97 -2.18 1.77 17.99
N THR A 98 -2.77 1.23 16.92
CA THR A 98 -2.92 -0.22 16.70
C THR A 98 -1.72 -0.84 15.98
N GLY A 99 -1.02 -0.05 15.17
CA GLY A 99 0.09 -0.50 14.33
C GLY A 99 -0.34 -1.42 13.17
N HIS A 100 -1.61 -1.41 12.81
CA HIS A 100 -2.15 -2.11 11.66
C HIS A 100 -3.36 -1.38 11.09
N GLY A 101 -3.65 -1.61 9.81
CA GLY A 101 -4.77 -0.99 9.13
C GLY A 101 -5.51 -1.98 8.25
N THR A 102 -6.27 -1.46 7.30
CA THR A 102 -6.96 -2.26 6.29
C THR A 102 -6.41 -1.93 4.91
N LEU A 103 -5.99 -2.95 4.16
CA LEU A 103 -5.72 -2.83 2.74
C LEU A 103 -7.02 -2.84 1.96
N TYR A 104 -7.07 -1.96 0.97
CA TYR A 104 -8.12 -1.86 -0.02
C TYR A 104 -7.52 -2.04 -1.41
N THR A 105 -8.35 -2.58 -2.31
CA THR A 105 -8.05 -2.59 -3.75
C THR A 105 -9.05 -1.72 -4.48
N SER A 106 -8.57 -0.95 -5.45
CA SER A 106 -9.43 -0.12 -6.28
C SER A 106 -10.08 -0.93 -7.40
N SER A 107 -11.19 -0.41 -7.91
CA SER A 107 -11.68 -0.67 -9.26
C SER A 107 -10.70 -0.14 -10.31
N SER A 108 -10.91 -0.49 -11.58
CA SER A 108 -9.97 -0.21 -12.65
C SER A 108 -9.78 1.27 -12.99
N ASP A 109 -10.68 2.14 -12.55
CA ASP A 109 -10.57 3.60 -12.69
C ASP A 109 -9.88 4.26 -11.47
N GLY A 110 -9.59 3.48 -10.42
CA GLY A 110 -8.93 3.95 -9.20
C GLY A 110 -9.87 4.65 -8.21
N ILE A 111 -11.18 4.65 -8.45
CA ILE A 111 -12.14 5.50 -7.70
C ILE A 111 -12.87 4.73 -6.60
N VAL A 112 -13.48 3.60 -6.91
CA VAL A 112 -14.21 2.78 -5.93
C VAL A 112 -13.26 1.77 -5.32
N TYR A 113 -13.28 1.60 -3.99
CA TYR A 113 -12.41 0.69 -3.26
C TYR A 113 -13.20 -0.41 -2.54
N SER A 114 -12.59 -1.58 -2.42
CA SER A 114 -13.11 -2.71 -1.63
C SER A 114 -12.05 -3.21 -0.66
N GLU A 115 -12.49 -3.59 0.55
CA GLU A 115 -11.61 -4.19 1.55
C GLU A 115 -10.95 -5.46 0.98
N SER A 116 -9.64 -5.57 1.14
CA SER A 116 -8.80 -6.65 0.63
C SER A 116 -8.19 -7.46 1.76
N LEU A 117 -7.54 -6.81 2.72
CA LEU A 117 -6.92 -7.46 3.88
C LEU A 117 -7.08 -6.60 5.13
N ARG A 118 -7.77 -7.12 6.14
CA ARG A 118 -7.86 -6.49 7.46
C ARG A 118 -6.60 -6.76 8.27
N ASN A 119 -6.30 -5.87 9.21
CA ASN A 119 -5.15 -5.95 10.12
C ASN A 119 -3.81 -6.11 9.38
N HIS A 120 -3.67 -5.44 8.23
CA HIS A 120 -2.40 -5.35 7.54
C HIS A 120 -1.38 -4.62 8.41
N LEU A 121 -0.24 -5.26 8.69
CA LEU A 121 0.83 -4.72 9.51
C LEU A 121 1.44 -3.47 8.85
N PHE A 122 1.19 -2.32 9.46
CA PHE A 122 1.79 -1.05 9.10
C PHE A 122 1.86 -0.22 10.38
N PRO A 123 2.98 -0.29 11.12
CA PRO A 123 3.06 0.36 12.41
C PRO A 123 2.98 1.88 12.29
N ASN A 124 2.37 2.50 13.29
CA ASN A 124 2.26 3.94 13.35
C ASN A 124 3.63 4.59 13.49
N TYR A 125 3.75 5.81 12.97
CA TYR A 125 4.97 6.64 13.07
C TYR A 125 6.22 6.07 12.37
N ASN A 126 6.08 5.00 11.60
CA ASN A 126 7.13 4.50 10.72
C ASN A 126 6.59 4.28 9.31
N THR A 127 7.48 4.02 8.36
CA THR A 127 7.14 3.73 6.96
C THR A 127 7.33 2.25 6.63
N VAL A 128 7.58 1.41 7.64
CA VAL A 128 8.06 0.04 7.45
C VAL A 128 6.90 -0.93 7.52
N HIS A 129 6.59 -1.54 6.38
CA HIS A 129 5.54 -2.53 6.22
C HIS A 129 6.03 -3.69 5.36
N ASP A 130 5.33 -4.82 5.41
CA ASP A 130 5.74 -6.05 4.73
C ASP A 130 4.90 -6.36 3.47
N PHE A 131 4.32 -5.35 2.84
CA PHE A 131 3.65 -5.49 1.55
C PHE A 131 4.69 -5.65 0.44
N TYR A 132 4.62 -6.75 -0.30
CA TYR A 132 5.61 -7.10 -1.32
C TYR A 132 4.94 -7.63 -2.57
N LYS A 133 5.16 -6.97 -3.70
CA LYS A 133 4.76 -7.45 -5.01
C LYS A 133 5.75 -8.50 -5.52
N VAL A 134 5.24 -9.66 -5.91
CA VAL A 134 6.06 -10.71 -6.50
C VAL A 134 6.24 -10.44 -7.99
N GLU A 135 7.37 -9.82 -8.34
CA GLU A 135 7.68 -9.39 -9.71
C GLU A 135 7.76 -10.53 -10.73
N SER A 136 8.00 -11.77 -10.27
CA SER A 136 8.08 -12.96 -11.13
C SER A 136 6.71 -13.56 -11.49
N MET A 137 5.61 -13.10 -10.87
CA MET A 137 4.26 -13.63 -11.08
C MET A 137 3.20 -12.53 -10.98
N LYS A 138 2.52 -12.28 -12.10
CA LYS A 138 1.44 -11.28 -12.18
C LYS A 138 0.35 -11.58 -11.16
N GLY A 139 -0.04 -10.56 -10.39
CA GLY A 139 -1.15 -10.60 -9.44
C GLY A 139 -0.84 -11.30 -8.12
N VAL A 140 0.43 -11.64 -7.87
CA VAL A 140 0.88 -12.28 -6.64
C VAL A 140 1.52 -11.25 -5.70
N TYR A 141 1.02 -11.18 -4.48
CA TYR A 141 1.53 -10.26 -3.44
C TYR A 141 1.64 -11.00 -2.11
N LEU A 142 2.67 -10.65 -1.34
CA LEU A 142 2.86 -11.05 0.05
C LEU A 142 2.55 -9.86 0.96
N ALA A 143 2.04 -10.15 2.15
CA ALA A 143 1.83 -9.15 3.18
C ALA A 143 1.95 -9.78 4.57
N SER A 144 2.20 -8.96 5.59
CA SER A 144 2.09 -9.37 7.00
C SER A 144 0.75 -8.91 7.56
N GLN A 145 0.05 -9.82 8.23
CA GLN A 145 -1.22 -9.58 8.91
C GLN A 145 -1.04 -9.79 10.42
N MET A 146 -1.58 -8.86 11.22
CA MET A 146 -1.61 -8.98 12.67
C MET A 146 -2.88 -9.73 13.12
N ALA A 147 -2.71 -10.80 13.90
CA ALA A 147 -3.79 -11.52 14.55
C ALA A 147 -4.23 -10.84 15.85
N ASP A 148 -5.34 -11.29 16.43
CA ASP A 148 -5.91 -10.72 17.65
C ASP A 148 -4.99 -10.84 18.88
N ASP A 149 -4.16 -11.89 18.92
CA ASP A 149 -3.14 -12.10 19.94
C ASP A 149 -1.84 -11.30 19.69
N LYS A 150 -1.85 -10.43 18.67
CA LYS A 150 -0.73 -9.61 18.19
C LYS A 150 0.40 -10.39 17.54
N SER A 151 0.23 -11.69 17.30
CA SER A 151 1.15 -12.43 16.44
C SER A 151 1.05 -11.93 15.00
N ILE A 152 2.15 -12.03 14.27
CA ILE A 152 2.27 -11.56 12.90
C ILE A 152 2.37 -12.78 11.99
N HIS A 153 1.50 -12.83 10.98
CA HIS A 153 1.43 -13.91 10.02
C HIS A 153 1.63 -13.42 8.60
N THR A 154 2.46 -14.10 7.84
CA THR A 154 2.59 -13.89 6.40
C THR A 154 1.38 -14.47 5.67
N VAL A 155 0.78 -13.65 4.81
CA VAL A 155 -0.29 -14.03 3.90
C VAL A 155 0.11 -13.74 2.45
N ILE A 156 -0.45 -14.52 1.53
CA ILE A 156 -0.24 -14.42 0.09
C ILE A 156 -1.58 -14.33 -0.63
N THR A 157 -1.64 -13.47 -1.63
CA THR A 157 -2.71 -13.45 -2.63
C THR A 157 -2.15 -13.86 -3.98
N TYR A 158 -2.97 -14.54 -4.79
CA TYR A 158 -2.66 -14.91 -6.17
C TYR A 158 -3.59 -14.24 -7.20
N ASN A 159 -4.47 -13.37 -6.72
CA ASN A 159 -5.55 -12.77 -7.50
C ASN A 159 -5.70 -11.28 -7.19
N ARG A 160 -4.56 -10.56 -7.07
CA ARG A 160 -4.50 -9.13 -6.81
C ARG A 160 -5.30 -8.70 -5.58
N GLY A 161 -5.19 -9.46 -4.50
CA GLY A 161 -5.76 -9.09 -3.21
C GLY A 161 -7.25 -9.37 -3.06
N ALA A 162 -7.89 -10.06 -4.01
CA ALA A 162 -9.28 -10.47 -3.85
C ALA A 162 -9.44 -11.56 -2.76
N GLU A 163 -8.45 -12.45 -2.62
CA GLU A 163 -8.39 -13.44 -1.54
C GLU A 163 -6.96 -13.56 -1.02
N TRP A 164 -6.80 -13.68 0.29
CA TRP A 164 -5.53 -13.88 0.98
C TRP A 164 -5.53 -15.22 1.72
N LYS A 165 -4.39 -15.93 1.64
CA LYS A 165 -4.21 -17.25 2.25
C LYS A 165 -2.90 -17.28 3.02
N GLN A 166 -2.82 -18.17 4.02
CA GLN A 166 -1.55 -18.49 4.67
C GLN A 166 -0.59 -19.16 3.67
N VAL A 167 0.71 -18.85 3.76
CA VAL A 167 1.72 -19.48 2.91
C VAL A 167 1.99 -20.90 3.41
N GLN A 168 1.84 -21.89 2.55
CA GLN A 168 2.03 -23.28 2.95
C GLN A 168 3.49 -23.52 3.34
N ARG A 169 3.67 -24.23 4.45
CA ARG A 169 4.99 -24.71 4.88
C ARG A 169 5.54 -25.68 3.83
N PRO A 170 6.84 -25.65 3.52
CA PRO A 170 7.45 -26.65 2.66
C PRO A 170 7.30 -28.07 3.21
N ASP A 171 7.28 -29.05 2.32
CA ASP A 171 7.27 -30.47 2.70
C ASP A 171 8.51 -30.81 3.54
N ASN A 172 8.33 -31.67 4.53
CA ASN A 172 9.40 -32.18 5.42
C ASN A 172 10.10 -31.15 6.32
N VAL A 173 9.55 -29.95 6.47
CA VAL A 173 10.00 -28.98 7.48
C VAL A 173 9.20 -29.21 8.77
N GLU A 174 9.85 -29.47 9.90
CA GLU A 174 9.16 -29.64 11.18
C GLU A 174 8.50 -28.33 11.66
N CYS A 175 7.42 -28.44 12.42
CA CYS A 175 6.80 -27.26 13.04
C CYS A 175 7.48 -26.98 14.37
N SER A 176 7.91 -25.73 14.61
CA SER A 176 8.38 -25.32 15.93
C SER A 176 7.25 -25.22 16.95
N ASN A 177 6.02 -24.95 16.48
CA ASN A 177 4.84 -24.74 17.31
C ASN A 177 3.94 -25.98 17.30
N ASN A 178 2.91 -25.97 18.15
CA ASN A 178 1.89 -27.01 18.17
C ASN A 178 1.11 -27.02 16.84
N GLU A 179 1.08 -28.15 16.14
CA GLU A 179 0.41 -28.28 14.83
C GLU A 179 -1.09 -27.92 14.87
N LYS A 180 -1.72 -28.03 16.04
CA LYS A 180 -3.13 -27.66 16.23
C LYS A 180 -3.43 -26.18 16.03
N ASP A 181 -2.42 -25.32 16.21
CA ASP A 181 -2.54 -23.87 16.07
C ASP A 181 -2.25 -23.40 14.63
N GLY A 182 -1.96 -24.34 13.73
CA GLY A 182 -1.55 -24.08 12.35
C GLY A 182 -0.04 -23.87 12.24
N CYS A 183 0.54 -24.42 11.17
CA CYS A 183 1.97 -24.29 10.88
C CYS A 183 2.20 -23.85 9.44
N TYR A 184 2.43 -22.56 9.26
CA TYR A 184 2.56 -21.92 7.95
C TYR A 184 3.92 -21.26 7.82
N LEU A 185 4.41 -21.14 6.59
CA LEU A 185 5.66 -20.44 6.31
C LEU A 185 5.49 -18.96 6.66
N GLN A 186 6.36 -18.48 7.55
CA GLN A 186 6.50 -17.06 7.88
C GLN A 186 7.70 -16.51 7.12
N ILE A 187 7.56 -15.33 6.54
CA ILE A 187 8.57 -14.72 5.68
C ILE A 187 9.05 -13.44 6.36
N HIS A 188 10.34 -13.37 6.66
CA HIS A 188 10.95 -12.14 7.14
C HIS A 188 11.03 -11.10 6.01
N ASN A 189 10.57 -9.89 6.29
CA ASN A 189 10.64 -8.74 5.39
C ASN A 189 11.04 -7.47 6.17
N ALA A 190 10.78 -6.28 5.63
CA ALA A 190 11.25 -4.99 6.12
C ALA A 190 10.96 -4.76 7.62
N TYR A 191 9.79 -5.17 8.11
CA TYR A 191 9.43 -5.05 9.51
C TYR A 191 10.33 -5.89 10.41
N SER A 192 10.51 -7.17 10.10
CA SER A 192 11.38 -8.06 10.88
C SER A 192 12.83 -7.54 10.93
N ILE A 193 13.34 -7.06 9.80
CA ILE A 193 14.68 -6.47 9.70
C ILE A 193 14.78 -5.19 10.53
N HIS A 194 13.77 -4.33 10.45
CA HIS A 194 13.69 -3.11 11.27
C HIS A 194 13.64 -3.42 12.77
N ARG A 195 13.11 -4.58 13.16
CA ARG A 195 13.10 -5.08 14.55
C ARG A 195 14.42 -5.75 14.97
N GLY A 196 15.43 -5.75 14.12
CA GLY A 196 16.78 -6.26 14.42
C GLY A 196 17.01 -7.72 14.06
N ILE A 197 16.08 -8.37 13.36
CA ILE A 197 16.31 -9.72 12.82
C ILE A 197 17.31 -9.64 11.65
N ASN A 198 18.36 -10.45 11.72
CA ASN A 198 19.33 -10.57 10.63
C ASN A 198 18.76 -11.45 9.49
N ALA A 199 17.92 -10.85 8.66
CA ALA A 199 17.26 -11.49 7.53
C ALA A 199 17.46 -10.68 6.24
N ARG A 200 17.04 -11.25 5.11
CA ARG A 200 16.97 -10.54 3.82
C ARG A 200 15.50 -10.44 3.39
N PRO A 201 15.08 -9.32 2.80
CA PRO A 201 13.72 -9.19 2.30
C PRO A 201 13.48 -10.14 1.12
N PRO A 202 12.22 -10.44 0.78
CA PRO A 202 11.87 -11.24 -0.38
C PRO A 202 12.49 -10.70 -1.67
N LEU A 203 12.92 -11.62 -2.54
CA LEU A 203 13.52 -11.31 -3.84
C LEU A 203 12.79 -12.08 -4.94
N SER A 204 12.34 -11.35 -5.94
CA SER A 204 11.74 -11.86 -7.17
C SER A 204 12.10 -10.92 -8.32
N GLN A 205 12.13 -11.44 -9.55
CA GLN A 205 12.51 -10.68 -10.74
C GLN A 205 11.60 -11.02 -11.91
N LYS A 206 11.22 -10.01 -12.71
CA LYS A 206 10.32 -10.16 -13.87
C LYS A 206 10.78 -11.22 -14.89
N GLY A 207 12.10 -11.39 -15.07
CA GLY A 207 12.67 -12.38 -16.00
C GLY A 207 12.78 -13.80 -15.43
N ALA A 208 12.53 -13.98 -14.13
CA ALA A 208 12.71 -15.23 -13.41
C ALA A 208 11.34 -15.82 -13.03
N TYR A 209 10.55 -16.19 -14.03
CA TYR A 209 9.14 -16.58 -13.87
C TYR A 209 8.93 -17.62 -12.76
N GLY A 210 8.02 -17.32 -11.84
CA GLY A 210 7.66 -18.21 -10.72
C GLY A 210 8.69 -18.29 -9.59
N LEU A 211 9.87 -17.68 -9.73
CA LEU A 211 10.91 -17.75 -8.72
C LEU A 211 10.75 -16.62 -7.68
N VAL A 212 10.73 -17.01 -6.41
CA VAL A 212 10.76 -16.12 -5.26
C VAL A 212 11.74 -16.70 -4.25
N LEU A 213 12.70 -15.89 -3.80
CA LEU A 213 13.64 -16.24 -2.75
C LEU A 213 13.26 -15.47 -1.49
N VAL A 214 13.12 -16.16 -0.37
CA VAL A 214 12.75 -15.61 0.93
C VAL A 214 13.71 -16.11 2.01
N HIS A 215 13.81 -15.38 3.13
CA HIS A 215 14.59 -15.78 4.30
C HIS A 215 13.74 -16.59 5.28
#